data_AF-A0A7W9PQY2-F1
#
_entry.id   AF-A0A7W9PQY2-F1
#
_cell.length_a   1.000
_cell.length_b   1.000
_cell.length_c   1.000
_cell.angle_alpha   90.00
_cell.angle_beta   90.00
_cell.angle_gamma   90.00
#
_symmetry.space_group_name_H-M   'P 1'
#
loop_
_entity.id
_entity.type
_entity.pdbx_description
1 polymer ?
#
loop_
_entity_poly.entity_id
_entity_poly.type
_entity_poly.pdbx_seq_one_letter_code
_entity_poly.pdbx_strand_id
1 'polypeptide(L)' 'MTLAMLTHAFLAVIRADEHREHPAPAGLIPLTCNEMQRLFALPAAYPNDQRDHRLRWSLWRRRRQARARDCHYRRREATT' A
#
# COMPACT_ATOMS: atom_id res chain seq x y z
N MET A 1 12.48 -5.76 -21.26
CA MET A 1 13.10 -5.56 -19.94
C MET A 1 13.06 -4.09 -19.48
N THR A 2 13.21 -3.11 -20.37
CA THR A 2 13.14 -1.67 -20.06
C THR A 2 11.76 -1.20 -19.58
N LEU A 3 10.67 -1.70 -20.16
CA LEU A 3 9.31 -1.30 -19.77
C LEU A 3 9.04 -1.58 -18.29
N ALA A 4 9.48 -2.73 -17.78
CA ALA A 4 9.33 -3.09 -16.37
C ALA A 4 10.11 -2.14 -15.45
N MET A 5 11.35 -1.80 -15.81
CA MET A 5 12.17 -0.87 -15.04
C MET A 5 11.56 0.53 -15.01
N LEU A 6 11.04 1.02 -16.14
CA LEU A 6 10.38 2.33 -16.23
C LEU A 6 9.12 2.37 -15.36
N THR A 7 8.28 1.34 -15.40
CA THR A 7 7.09 1.23 -14.54
C THR A 7 7.48 1.24 -13.06
N HIS A 8 8.53 0.53 -12.66
CA HIS A 8 8.99 0.52 -11.27
C HIS A 8 9.60 1.86 -10.85
N ALA A 9 10.37 2.51 -11.72
CA ALA A 9 10.92 3.84 -11.46
C ALA A 9 9.80 4.88 -11.30
N PHE A 10 8.80 4.86 -12.19
CA PHE A 10 7.64 5.73 -12.10
C PHE A 10 6.85 5.51 -10.80
N LEU A 11 6.61 4.25 -10.42
CA LEU A 11 5.97 3.90 -9.15
C LEU A 11 6.81 4.32 -7.93
N ALA A 12 8.13 4.20 -8.01
CA ALA A 12 9.03 4.60 -6.93
C ALA A 12 9.03 6.12 -6.73
N VAL A 13 8.99 6.90 -7.81
CA VAL A 13 8.88 8.36 -7.77
C VAL A 13 7.54 8.77 -7.18
N ILE A 14 6.42 8.23 -7.66
CA ILE A 14 5.08 8.50 -7.09
C ILE A 14 5.03 8.15 -5.61
N ARG A 15 5.63 7.01 -5.22
CA ARG A 15 5.69 6.60 -3.82
C ARG A 15 6.49 7.58 -2.96
N ALA A 16 7.63 8.02 -3.45
CA ALA A 16 8.50 8.94 -2.73
C ALA A 16 7.80 10.29 -2.55
N ASP A 17 7.12 10.76 -3.59
CA ASP A 17 6.35 12.00 -3.57
C ASP A 17 5.14 11.90 -2.63
N GLU A 18 4.31 10.87 -2.76
CA GLU A 18 3.17 10.64 -1.87
C GLU A 18 3.62 10.44 -0.41
N HIS A 19 4.76 9.79 -0.15
CA HIS A 19 5.25 9.66 1.21
C HIS A 19 5.68 11.01 1.82
N ARG A 20 6.18 11.93 0.99
CA ARG A 20 6.59 13.28 1.42
C ARG A 20 5.38 14.18 1.68
N GLU A 21 4.37 14.14 0.81
CA GLU A 21 3.18 14.99 0.92
C GLU A 21 2.12 14.43 1.87
N HIS A 22 1.96 13.10 1.89
CA HIS A 22 0.97 12.38 2.68
C HIS A 22 1.65 11.28 3.50
N PRO A 23 2.28 11.64 4.64
CA PRO A 23 2.77 10.63 5.56
C PRO A 23 1.64 9.66 5.91
N ALA A 24 1.96 8.36 5.87
CA ALA A 24 0.95 7.32 6.08
C ALA A 24 0.18 7.63 7.39
N PRO A 25 -1.16 7.65 7.36
CA PRO A 25 -1.93 7.97 8.56
C PRO A 25 -1.55 6.98 9.66
N ALA A 26 -1.47 7.46 10.90
CA ALA A 26 -1.11 6.62 12.04
C ALA A 26 -1.94 5.32 12.05
N GLY A 27 -1.27 4.16 12.05
CA GLY A 27 -1.92 2.85 12.01
C GLY A 27 -2.26 2.31 10.62
N LEU A 28 -1.65 2.81 9.55
CA LEU A 28 -1.69 2.23 8.20
C LEU A 28 -0.28 1.91 7.69
N ILE A 29 -0.10 0.73 7.11
CA ILE A 29 1.17 0.40 6.43
C ILE A 29 1.30 1.27 5.17
N PRO A 30 2.46 1.88 4.89
CA PRO A 30 2.72 2.62 3.65
C PRO A 30 2.40 1.76 2.41
N LEU A 31 1.89 2.40 1.35
CA LEU A 31 1.66 1.70 0.07
C LEU A 31 2.97 1.05 -0.40
N THR A 32 2.94 -0.24 -0.72
CA THR A 32 4.07 -0.95 -1.32
C THR A 32 4.04 -0.79 -2.84
N CYS A 33 5.18 -0.99 -3.53
CA CYS A 33 5.26 -0.93 -4.99
C CYS A 33 4.20 -1.84 -5.66
N ASN A 34 4.08 -3.07 -5.16
CA ASN A 34 3.07 -4.03 -5.62
C ASN A 34 1.63 -3.57 -5.35
N GLU A 35 1.40 -2.88 -4.23
CA GLU A 35 0.08 -2.36 -3.90
C GLU A 35 -0.29 -1.22 -4.87
N MET A 36 0.62 -0.27 -5.11
CA MET A 36 0.40 0.79 -6.08
C MET A 36 0.15 0.22 -7.48
N GLN A 37 0.96 -0.74 -7.94
CA GLN A 37 0.75 -1.38 -9.24
C GLN A 37 -0.66 -2.00 -9.37
N ARG A 38 -1.12 -2.73 -8.34
CA ARG A 38 -2.47 -3.30 -8.31
C ARG A 38 -3.56 -2.23 -8.31
N LEU A 39 -3.37 -1.13 -7.58
CA LEU A 39 -4.30 -0.01 -7.54
C LEU A 39 -4.34 0.77 -8.87
N PHE A 40 -3.21 0.89 -9.56
CA PHE A 40 -3.14 1.49 -10.90
C PHE A 40 -3.76 0.60 -11.99
N ALA A 41 -3.65 -0.72 -11.87
CA ALA A 41 -4.28 -1.67 -12.81
C ALA A 41 -5.79 -1.83 -12.58
N LEU A 42 -6.29 -1.37 -11.43
CA LEU A 42 -7.66 -1.58 -10.95
C LEU A 42 -8.74 -1.00 -11.89
N PRO A 43 -8.58 0.21 -12.46
CA PRO A 43 -9.50 0.77 -13.44
C PRO A 43 -9.60 -0.03 -14.74
N ALA A 44 -8.51 -0.66 -15.17
CA ALA A 44 -8.48 -1.48 -16.39
C ALA A 44 -9.04 -2.89 -16.15
N ALA A 45 -8.93 -3.40 -14.93
CA ALA A 45 -9.28 -4.77 -14.60
C ALA A 45 -10.73 -4.95 -14.11
N TYR A 46 -11.40 -3.89 -13.63
CA TYR A 46 -12.71 -4.01 -12.98
C TYR A 46 -13.69 -2.87 -13.33
N PRO A 47 -14.99 -3.18 -13.43
CA PRO A 47 -16.04 -2.18 -13.57
C PRO A 47 -16.18 -1.33 -12.30
N ASN A 48 -16.76 -0.14 -12.45
CA ASN A 48 -16.74 0.92 -11.42
C ASN A 48 -17.30 0.48 -10.07
N ASP A 49 -18.38 -0.29 -10.07
CA ASP A 49 -19.05 -0.85 -8.90
C ASP A 49 -18.14 -1.75 -8.05
N GLN A 50 -17.18 -2.44 -8.69
CA GLN A 50 -16.22 -3.31 -8.00
C GLN A 50 -14.96 -2.58 -7.54
N ARG A 51 -14.67 -1.39 -8.09
CA ARG A 51 -13.46 -0.62 -7.75
C ARG A 51 -13.53 -0.13 -6.30
N ASP A 52 -14.66 0.42 -5.88
CA ASP A 52 -14.85 0.93 -4.51
C ASP A 52 -14.74 -0.18 -3.47
N HIS A 53 -15.31 -1.35 -3.76
CA HIS A 53 -15.17 -2.53 -2.91
C HIS A 53 -13.70 -2.94 -2.76
N ARG A 54 -12.94 -2.96 -3.85
CA ARG A 54 -11.52 -3.35 -3.84
C ARG A 54 -10.62 -2.30 -3.16
N LEU A 55 -10.91 -1.02 -3.34
CA LEU A 55 -10.24 0.06 -2.61
C LEU A 55 -10.47 -0.06 -1.10
N ARG A 56 -11.73 -0.27 -0.70
CA ARG A 56 -12.09 -0.52 0.72
C ARG A 56 -11.40 -1.76 1.27
N TRP A 57 -11.33 -2.83 0.49
CA TRP A 57 -10.62 -4.05 0.88
C TRP A 57 -9.12 -3.83 1.07
N SER A 58 -8.46 -3.12 0.15
CA SER A 58 -7.03 -2.77 0.29
C SER A 58 -6.79 -1.94 1.54
N LEU A 59 -7.64 -0.93 1.81
CA LEU A 59 -7.54 -0.10 3.01
C LEU A 59 -7.69 -0.93 4.30
N TRP A 60 -8.71 -1.78 4.36
CA TRP A 60 -8.95 -2.66 5.50
C TRP A 60 -7.77 -3.59 5.76
N ARG A 61 -7.25 -4.23 4.70
CA ARG A 61 -6.08 -5.13 4.78
C ARG A 61 -4.87 -4.39 5.34
N ARG A 62 -4.54 -3.22 4.79
CA ARG A 62 -3.39 -2.41 5.22
C ARG A 62 -3.50 -1.99 6.69
N ARG A 63 -4.69 -1.58 7.14
CA ARG A 63 -4.94 -1.25 8.55
C ARG A 63 -4.73 -2.47 9.44
N ARG A 64 -5.21 -3.64 9.00
CA ARG A 64 -5.05 -4.87 9.78
C ARG A 64 -3.60 -5.33 9.87
N GLN A 65 -2.83 -5.19 8.79
CA GLN A 65 -1.41 -5.48 8.80
C GLN A 65 -0.64 -4.53 9.73
N ALA A 66 -0.98 -3.24 9.75
CA ALA A 66 -0.36 -2.28 10.68
C ALA A 66 -0.60 -2.70 12.13
N ARG A 67 -1.86 -3.03 12.49
CA ARG A 67 -2.19 -3.53 13.82
C ARG A 67 -1.44 -4.81 14.18
N ALA A 68 -1.33 -5.75 13.24
CA ALA A 68 -0.57 -6.99 13.45
C ALA A 68 0.93 -6.69 13.69
N ARG A 69 1.49 -5.75 12.94
CA ARG A 69 2.86 -5.25 13.10
C ARG A 69 3.04 -4.64 14.49
N ASP A 70 2.15 -3.75 14.93
CA ASP A 70 2.21 -3.11 16.24
C ASP A 70 2.11 -4.13 17.39
N CYS A 71 1.23 -5.13 17.28
CA CYS A 71 1.15 -6.22 18.25
C CYS A 71 2.43 -7.06 18.27
N HIS A 72 3.02 -7.33 17.10
CA HIS A 72 4.26 -8.08 16.99
C HIS A 72 5.43 -7.34 17.66
N TYR A 73 5.61 -6.05 17.37
CA TYR A 73 6.68 -5.26 17.99
C TYR A 73 6.49 -5.11 19.50
N ARG A 74 5.28 -4.80 19.98
CA ARG A 74 4.99 -4.75 21.42
C ARG A 74 5.33 -6.07 22.13
N ARG A 75 5.01 -7.20 21.51
CA ARG A 75 5.36 -8.52 22.06
C ARG A 75 6.88 -8.75 22.09
N ARG A 76 7.60 -8.33 21.04
CA ARG A 76 9.07 -8.47 21.00
C ARG A 76 9.72 -7.61 22.09
N GLU A 77 9.32 -6.36 22.24
CA GLU A 77 9.83 -5.47 23.29
C GLU A 77 9.55 -6.01 24.69
N ALA A 78 8.36 -6.60 24.93
CA ALA A 78 8.03 -7.21 26.22
C ALA A 78 8.81 -8.51 26.54
N THR A 79 9.48 -9.11 25.55
CA THR A 79 10.28 -10.34 25.72
C THR A 79 11.78 -10.03 25.85
N THR A 80 12.18 -8.77 25.63
CA THR A 80 13.59 -8.33 25.71
C THR A 80 13.84 -7.69 27.07
#